data_AF-A0A3N5XL18-F1
#
_entry.id   AF-A0A3N5XL18-F1
#
_cell.length_a   1.000
_cell.length_b   1.000
_cell.length_c   1.000
_cell.angle_alpha   90.00
_cell.angle_beta   90.00
_cell.angle_gamma   90.00
#
_symmetry.space_group_name_H-M   'P 1'
#
loop_
_entity.id
_entity.type
_entity.pdbx_description
1 polymer ?
#
loop_
_entity_poly.entity_id
_entity_poly.type
_entity_poly.pdbx_seq_one_letter_code
_entity_poly.pdbx_strand_id
1 'polypeptide(L)'
;MEPQEVIVRRAAKEITGKQKVAIGPGIPELVRQAVPPGTQVFRIDDRSARIPGLKMAVVEAAEVSQAGDLCVKPDARYAEIQAEEWVAVTMLSDPSGNPKIVRKCHSHVSRPRCVTKIITEKGVIEVTDKGLVLIEVRPGVATDDVKKETGASLHIADDLKLMEL
;
A
#
# COMPACT_ATOMS: atom_id res chain seq x y z
N MET A 1 -3.53 -12.31 -15.49
CA MET A 1 -3.60 -12.12 -14.04
C MET A 1 -4.37 -10.85 -13.80
N GLU A 2 -5.46 -10.96 -13.03
CA GLU A 2 -6.31 -9.82 -12.69
C GLU A 2 -5.52 -8.78 -11.88
N PRO A 3 -5.81 -7.48 -12.01
CA PRO A 3 -5.12 -6.41 -11.28
C PRO A 3 -5.03 -6.64 -9.75
N GLN A 4 -6.13 -7.11 -9.15
CA GLN A 4 -6.17 -7.37 -7.70
C GLN A 4 -5.26 -8.54 -7.31
N GLU A 5 -5.18 -9.58 -8.13
CA GLU A 5 -4.33 -10.74 -7.86
C GLU A 5 -2.84 -10.36 -7.87
N VAL A 6 -2.43 -9.46 -8.78
CA VAL A 6 -1.07 -8.89 -8.80
C VAL A 6 -0.73 -8.21 -7.47
N ILE A 7 -1.62 -7.32 -7.01
CA ILE A 7 -1.44 -6.58 -5.76
C ILE A 7 -1.32 -7.56 -4.59
N VAL A 8 -2.21 -8.55 -4.53
CA VAL A 8 -2.26 -9.53 -3.43
C VAL A 8 -0.99 -10.36 -3.36
N ARG A 9 -0.57 -10.93 -4.49
CA ARG A 9 0.65 -11.75 -4.58
C ARG A 9 1.88 -10.94 -4.17
N ARG A 10 2.00 -9.71 -4.67
CA ARG A 10 3.14 -8.86 -4.33
C ARG A 10 3.11 -8.41 -2.88
N ALA A 11 1.96 -7.98 -2.35
CA ALA A 11 1.83 -7.55 -0.95
C ALA A 11 2.16 -8.69 0.03
N ALA A 12 1.82 -9.94 -0.30
CA ALA A 12 2.17 -11.08 0.53
C ALA A 12 3.69 -11.26 0.72
N LYS A 13 4.52 -10.82 -0.26
CA LYS A 13 5.99 -10.88 -0.19
C LYS A 13 6.58 -9.92 0.84
N GLU A 14 5.83 -8.90 1.28
CA GLU A 14 6.24 -8.01 2.37
C GLU A 14 6.20 -8.70 3.74
N ILE A 15 5.54 -9.87 3.82
CA ILE A 15 5.34 -10.57 5.08
C ILE A 15 6.38 -11.70 5.20
N THR A 16 7.32 -11.59 6.15
CA THR A 16 8.47 -12.51 6.27
C THR A 16 8.28 -13.65 7.29
N GLY A 17 7.07 -13.85 7.80
CA GLY A 17 6.75 -14.85 8.83
C GLY A 17 7.19 -14.44 10.25
N LYS A 18 6.60 -15.07 11.28
CA LYS A 18 6.91 -14.83 12.71
C LYS A 18 6.72 -13.39 13.20
N GLN A 19 5.87 -12.61 12.53
CA GLN A 19 5.54 -11.23 12.88
C GLN A 19 4.03 -11.05 13.11
N LYS A 20 3.65 -9.96 13.79
CA LYS A 20 2.26 -9.53 13.91
C LYS A 20 1.94 -8.59 12.75
N VAL A 21 0.89 -8.90 11.99
CA VAL A 21 0.42 -8.09 10.85
C VAL A 21 -1.04 -7.76 11.03
N ALA A 22 -1.41 -6.51 10.79
CA ALA A 22 -2.78 -6.06 10.80
C ALA A 22 -3.26 -5.91 9.36
N ILE A 23 -4.40 -6.48 9.03
CA ILE A 23 -4.94 -6.52 7.68
C ILE A 23 -6.29 -5.79 7.66
N GLY A 24 -6.40 -4.77 6.82
CA GLY A 24 -7.63 -4.03 6.57
C GLY A 24 -8.69 -4.80 5.77
N PRO A 25 -9.89 -4.25 5.61
CA PRO A 25 -10.93 -4.79 4.72
C PRO A 25 -10.54 -4.61 3.24
N GLY A 26 -11.21 -5.33 2.33
CA GLY A 26 -11.05 -5.18 0.88
C GLY A 26 -9.93 -6.05 0.30
N ILE A 27 -9.12 -5.48 -0.60
CA ILE A 27 -7.96 -6.17 -1.21
C ILE A 27 -7.02 -6.80 -0.15
N PRO A 28 -6.68 -6.12 0.98
CA PRO A 28 -5.87 -6.73 2.02
C PRO A 28 -6.43 -8.05 2.58
N GLU A 29 -7.75 -8.26 2.63
CA GLU A 29 -8.32 -9.53 3.13
C GLU A 29 -7.90 -10.73 2.28
N LEU A 30 -7.63 -10.51 0.99
CA LEU A 30 -7.12 -11.53 0.08
C LEU A 30 -5.65 -11.86 0.37
N VAL A 31 -4.86 -10.87 0.83
CA VAL A 31 -3.46 -11.07 1.27
C VAL A 31 -3.38 -12.05 2.43
N ARG A 32 -4.39 -12.06 3.30
CA ARG A 32 -4.48 -12.99 4.45
C ARG A 32 -4.32 -14.46 4.05
N GLN A 33 -4.76 -14.84 2.86
CA GLN A 33 -4.69 -16.23 2.38
C GLN A 33 -3.29 -16.62 1.91
N ALA A 34 -2.42 -15.64 1.66
CA ALA A 34 -1.07 -15.80 1.14
C ALA A 34 0.03 -15.52 2.18
N VAL A 35 -0.32 -15.31 3.46
CA VAL A 35 0.67 -15.03 4.50
C VAL A 35 1.47 -16.29 4.87
N PRO A 36 2.79 -16.18 5.13
CA PRO A 36 3.58 -17.33 5.54
C PRO A 36 3.15 -17.92 6.90
N PRO A 37 3.36 -19.23 7.12
CA PRO A 37 3.15 -19.86 8.41
C PRO A 37 3.85 -19.13 9.57
N GLY A 38 3.20 -19.09 10.74
CA GLY A 38 3.72 -18.42 11.93
C GLY A 38 3.49 -16.91 11.98
N THR A 39 2.89 -16.31 10.95
CA THR A 39 2.39 -14.92 11.00
C THR A 39 1.16 -14.82 11.89
N GLN A 40 1.15 -13.89 12.84
CA GLN A 40 -0.03 -13.57 13.63
C GLN A 40 -0.83 -12.46 12.94
N VAL A 41 -1.97 -12.82 12.34
CA VAL A 41 -2.80 -11.86 11.61
C VAL A 41 -3.91 -11.32 12.49
N PHE A 42 -4.01 -10.00 12.56
CA PHE A 42 -5.07 -9.25 13.22
C PHE A 42 -5.92 -8.55 12.15
N ARG A 43 -7.24 -8.59 12.28
CA ARG A 43 -8.12 -7.81 11.39
C ARG A 43 -8.21 -6.37 11.89
N ILE A 44 -8.32 -5.43 10.96
CA ILE A 44 -8.62 -4.04 11.26
C ILE A 44 -10.09 -3.77 10.93
N ASP A 45 -10.83 -3.33 11.94
CA ASP A 45 -12.23 -2.96 11.92
C ASP A 45 -12.49 -1.78 12.88
N ASP A 46 -13.75 -1.38 13.01
CA ASP A 46 -14.21 -0.28 13.86
C ASP A 46 -13.97 -0.51 15.37
N ARG A 47 -13.65 -1.74 15.78
CA ARG A 47 -13.44 -2.15 17.19
C ARG A 47 -12.00 -2.52 17.47
N SER A 48 -11.12 -2.35 16.50
CA SER A 48 -9.74 -2.78 16.61
C SER A 48 -9.00 -1.96 17.64
N ALA A 49 -8.67 -2.62 18.75
CA ALA A 49 -7.84 -2.06 19.80
C ALA A 49 -6.38 -1.95 19.34
N ARG A 50 -5.59 -1.21 20.12
CA ARG A 50 -4.14 -1.18 19.97
C ARG A 50 -3.56 -2.60 20.04
N ILE A 51 -2.70 -2.96 19.08
CA ILE A 51 -2.01 -4.25 19.01
C ILE A 51 -0.53 -4.05 19.36
N PRO A 52 -0.07 -4.44 20.56
CA PRO A 52 1.34 -4.25 20.93
C PRO A 52 2.30 -5.08 20.08
N GLY A 53 3.37 -4.45 19.60
CA GLY A 53 4.41 -5.09 18.79
C GLY A 53 3.94 -5.44 17.38
N LEU A 54 3.04 -4.63 16.81
CA LEU A 54 2.59 -4.79 15.44
C LEU A 54 3.67 -4.33 14.46
N LYS A 55 4.18 -5.27 13.67
CA LYS A 55 5.27 -4.98 12.72
C LYS A 55 4.75 -4.24 11.50
N MET A 56 3.61 -4.68 10.96
CA MET A 56 3.08 -4.16 9.70
C MET A 56 1.57 -4.00 9.73
N ALA A 57 1.07 -2.95 9.09
CA ALA A 57 -0.33 -2.82 8.69
C ALA A 57 -0.43 -2.79 7.17
N VAL A 58 -1.26 -3.68 6.61
CA VAL A 58 -1.59 -3.71 5.17
C VAL A 58 -3.02 -3.19 5.01
N VAL A 59 -3.17 -2.08 4.31
CA VAL A 59 -4.44 -1.34 4.24
C VAL A 59 -4.76 -0.89 2.82
N GLU A 60 -6.04 -0.88 2.45
CA GLU A 60 -6.46 -0.36 1.16
C GLU A 60 -6.59 1.17 1.21
N ALA A 61 -5.85 1.87 0.34
CA ALA A 61 -5.89 3.33 0.28
C ALA A 61 -6.95 3.82 -0.72
N ALA A 62 -7.67 4.89 -0.35
CA ALA A 62 -8.43 5.70 -1.29
C ALA A 62 -7.50 6.70 -1.99
N GLU A 63 -6.63 7.36 -1.23
CA GLU A 63 -5.52 8.17 -1.75
C GLU A 63 -4.28 7.96 -0.88
N VAL A 64 -3.10 8.14 -1.48
CA VAL A 64 -1.83 8.32 -0.74
C VAL A 64 -1.16 9.59 -1.22
N SER A 65 -0.73 10.45 -0.29
CA SER A 65 -0.03 11.69 -0.65
C SER A 65 1.45 11.46 -0.98
N GLN A 66 2.09 12.43 -1.63
CA GLN A 66 3.54 12.45 -1.87
C GLN A 66 4.37 12.39 -0.58
N ALA A 67 3.80 12.79 0.56
CA ALA A 67 4.44 12.72 1.86
C ALA A 67 4.10 11.44 2.64
N GLY A 68 3.36 10.49 2.04
CA GLY A 68 2.93 9.26 2.71
C GLY A 68 1.72 9.44 3.63
N ASP A 69 0.90 10.48 3.43
CA ASP A 69 -0.38 10.57 4.12
C ASP A 69 -1.32 9.50 3.59
N LEU A 70 -1.94 8.74 4.50
CA LEU A 70 -2.93 7.73 4.19
C LEU A 70 -4.33 8.31 4.27
N CYS A 71 -5.09 8.16 3.19
CA CYS A 71 -6.48 8.56 3.09
C CYS A 71 -7.30 7.32 2.72
N VAL A 72 -8.23 6.92 3.58
CA VAL A 72 -9.05 5.72 3.40
C VAL A 72 -10.51 6.09 3.20
N LYS A 73 -11.36 5.12 2.85
CA LYS A 73 -12.79 5.38 2.71
C LYS A 73 -13.38 5.85 4.06
N PRO A 74 -14.41 6.72 4.05
CA PRO A 74 -14.91 7.38 5.28
C PRO A 74 -15.37 6.46 6.41
N ASP A 75 -15.74 5.22 6.09
CA ASP A 75 -16.19 4.19 7.02
C ASP A 75 -15.04 3.43 7.69
N ALA A 76 -13.82 3.51 7.17
CA ALA A 76 -12.65 2.85 7.72
C ALA A 76 -11.99 3.69 8.84
N ARG A 77 -11.69 3.06 9.98
CA ARG A 77 -11.07 3.73 11.14
C ARG A 77 -9.78 3.03 11.55
N TYR A 78 -8.64 3.71 11.38
CA TYR A 78 -7.31 3.16 11.66
C TYR A 78 -6.52 3.96 12.71
N ALA A 79 -7.19 4.83 13.48
CA ALA A 79 -6.54 5.75 14.41
C ALA A 79 -5.72 5.03 15.51
N GLU A 80 -6.28 3.97 16.09
CA GLU A 80 -5.69 3.23 17.21
C GLU A 80 -4.58 2.23 16.80
N ILE A 81 -4.45 1.97 15.49
CA ILE A 81 -3.45 1.03 14.98
C ILE A 81 -2.07 1.71 15.01
N GLN A 82 -1.10 1.02 15.60
CA GLN A 82 0.30 1.44 15.65
C GLN A 82 1.15 0.32 15.08
N ALA A 83 1.48 0.41 13.80
CA ALA A 83 2.44 -0.46 13.12
C ALA A 83 3.75 0.27 12.87
N GLU A 84 4.87 -0.46 12.87
CA GLU A 84 6.17 0.08 12.45
C GLU A 84 6.17 0.44 10.96
N GLU A 85 5.53 -0.39 10.13
CA GLU A 85 5.44 -0.21 8.69
C GLU A 85 3.98 -0.20 8.22
N TRP A 86 3.65 0.73 7.33
CA TRP A 86 2.33 0.82 6.70
C TRP A 86 2.46 0.60 5.20
N VAL A 87 1.95 -0.53 4.75
CA VAL A 87 1.88 -0.90 3.33
C VAL A 87 0.49 -0.56 2.82
N ALA A 88 0.40 0.48 2.00
CA ALA A 88 -0.80 0.82 1.28
C ALA A 88 -0.93 -0.06 0.04
N VAL A 89 -2.10 -0.67 -0.16
CA VAL A 89 -2.44 -1.37 -1.40
C VAL A 89 -3.55 -0.63 -2.12
N THR A 90 -3.47 -0.51 -3.44
CA THR A 90 -4.50 0.18 -4.23
C THR A 90 -4.28 -0.06 -5.73
N MET A 91 -5.33 0.05 -6.54
CA MET A 91 -5.14 0.36 -7.97
C MET A 91 -4.43 1.70 -8.13
N LEU A 92 -3.65 1.89 -9.19
CA LEU A 92 -2.97 3.18 -9.44
C LEU A 92 -3.97 4.32 -9.69
N SER A 93 -5.03 4.01 -10.43
CA SER A 93 -6.11 4.92 -10.80
C SER A 93 -7.46 4.43 -10.28
N ASP A 94 -8.39 5.36 -10.03
CA ASP A 94 -9.78 5.02 -9.72
C ASP A 94 -10.56 4.59 -11.00
N PRO A 95 -11.82 4.12 -10.89
CA PRO A 95 -12.61 3.72 -12.05
C PRO A 95 -12.91 4.85 -13.05
N SER A 96 -12.74 6.11 -12.66
CA SER A 96 -12.88 7.28 -13.53
C SER A 96 -11.56 7.70 -14.18
N GLY A 97 -10.45 7.00 -13.87
CA GLY A 97 -9.12 7.30 -14.36
C GLY A 97 -8.37 8.37 -13.56
N ASN A 98 -8.87 8.79 -12.39
CA ASN A 98 -8.15 9.76 -11.56
C ASN A 98 -7.02 9.06 -10.79
N PRO A 99 -5.85 9.71 -10.65
CA PRO A 99 -4.73 9.16 -9.91
C PRO A 99 -5.08 9.02 -8.42
N LYS A 100 -4.74 7.88 -7.82
CA LYS A 100 -4.89 7.66 -6.37
C LYS A 100 -3.62 8.02 -5.58
N ILE A 101 -2.49 8.14 -6.27
CA ILE A 101 -1.22 8.60 -5.69
C ILE A 101 -1.04 10.06 -6.08
N VAL A 102 -1.19 10.96 -5.12
CA VAL A 102 -1.42 12.40 -5.38
C VAL A 102 -0.43 13.28 -4.61
N ARG A 103 -0.18 14.50 -5.08
CA ARG A 103 0.71 15.43 -4.35
C ARG A 103 0.22 15.71 -2.92
N LYS A 104 -1.10 15.87 -2.74
CA LYS A 104 -1.78 16.07 -1.46
C LYS A 104 -3.14 15.38 -1.54
N CYS A 105 -3.58 14.69 -0.49
CA CYS A 105 -4.93 14.12 -0.48
C CYS A 105 -5.98 15.22 -0.65
N HIS A 106 -7.00 14.94 -1.45
CA HIS A 106 -8.19 15.77 -1.58
C HIS A 106 -9.20 15.41 -0.49
N SER A 107 -9.18 14.14 -0.07
CA SER A 107 -10.02 13.59 0.99
C SER A 107 -9.42 13.76 2.39
N HIS A 108 -10.18 13.38 3.41
CA HIS A 108 -9.74 13.45 4.80
C HIS A 108 -8.54 12.54 5.05
N VAL A 109 -7.42 13.12 5.50
CA VAL A 109 -6.23 12.37 5.91
C VAL A 109 -6.53 11.57 7.16
N SER A 110 -6.55 10.25 7.02
CA SER A 110 -6.83 9.32 8.10
C SER A 110 -5.61 9.10 9.00
N ARG A 111 -4.42 9.07 8.39
CA ARG A 111 -3.15 9.04 9.12
C ARG A 111 -2.08 9.83 8.35
N PRO A 112 -1.50 10.88 8.94
CA PRO A 112 -0.47 11.66 8.27
C PRO A 112 0.85 10.90 8.24
N ARG A 113 1.57 10.97 7.12
CA ARG A 113 2.95 10.49 6.91
C ARG A 113 3.25 9.09 7.49
N CYS A 114 2.31 8.16 7.38
CA CYS A 114 2.50 6.82 7.93
C CYS A 114 2.93 5.81 6.87
N VAL A 115 2.53 5.99 5.61
CA VAL A 115 2.77 5.03 4.53
C VAL A 115 4.26 4.99 4.22
N THR A 116 4.84 3.79 4.27
CA THR A 116 6.24 3.54 3.90
C THR A 116 6.34 2.95 2.50
N LYS A 117 5.34 2.16 2.09
CA LYS A 117 5.30 1.49 0.78
C LYS A 117 3.89 1.47 0.21
N ILE A 118 3.79 1.63 -1.10
CA ILE A 118 2.56 1.62 -1.88
C ILE A 118 2.68 0.52 -2.93
N ILE A 119 1.74 -0.42 -2.95
CA ILE A 119 1.72 -1.53 -3.90
C ILE A 119 0.48 -1.39 -4.79
N THR A 120 0.72 -1.34 -6.10
CA THR A 120 -0.32 -1.26 -7.12
C THR A 120 -0.26 -2.44 -8.09
N GLU A 121 -1.23 -2.52 -8.99
CA GLU A 121 -1.25 -3.48 -10.08
C GLU A 121 -0.16 -3.23 -11.14
N LYS A 122 0.56 -2.11 -11.02
CA LYS A 122 1.59 -1.65 -11.98
C LYS A 122 2.99 -1.56 -11.38
N GLY A 123 3.14 -1.41 -10.07
CA GLY A 123 4.45 -1.25 -9.45
C GLY A 123 4.43 -1.16 -7.93
N VAL A 124 5.63 -1.07 -7.37
CA VAL A 124 5.86 -0.82 -5.95
C VAL A 124 6.57 0.52 -5.81
N ILE A 125 5.97 1.42 -5.04
CA ILE A 125 6.47 2.76 -4.79
C ILE A 125 6.85 2.86 -3.31
N GLU A 126 8.05 3.34 -3.03
CA GLU A 126 8.52 3.62 -1.68
C GLU A 126 8.35 5.11 -1.37
N VAL A 127 7.93 5.41 -0.14
CA VAL A 127 7.86 6.77 0.39
C VAL A 127 9.18 7.06 1.10
N THR A 128 9.98 7.95 0.55
CA THR A 128 11.31 8.29 1.08
C THR A 128 11.40 9.76 1.46
N ASP A 129 12.47 10.15 2.15
CA ASP A 129 12.77 11.57 2.44
C ASP A 129 12.94 12.42 1.16
N LYS A 130 13.26 11.78 0.03
CA LYS A 130 13.38 12.44 -1.28
C LYS A 130 12.07 12.49 -2.06
N GLY A 131 10.97 11.94 -1.51
CA GLY A 131 9.69 11.79 -2.18
C GLY A 131 9.42 10.34 -2.60
N LEU A 132 8.51 10.18 -3.56
CA LEU A 132 8.08 8.87 -4.04
C LEU A 132 9.09 8.28 -5.04
N VAL A 133 9.46 7.01 -4.84
CA VAL A 133 10.40 6.29 -5.70
C VAL A 133 9.76 4.99 -6.18
N LEU A 134 9.63 4.80 -7.49
CA LEU A 134 9.26 3.52 -8.07
C LEU A 134 10.45 2.56 -7.96
N ILE A 135 10.32 1.54 -7.11
CA ILE A 135 11.36 0.54 -6.85
C ILE A 135 11.14 -0.77 -7.60
N GLU A 136 9.88 -1.06 -7.95
CA GLU A 136 9.52 -2.20 -8.80
C GLU A 136 8.46 -1.82 -9.81
N VAL A 137 8.54 -2.40 -11.01
CA VAL A 137 7.52 -2.28 -12.05
C VAL A 137 7.01 -3.66 -12.46
N ARG A 138 5.71 -3.77 -12.75
CA ARG A 138 5.13 -5.02 -13.24
C ARG A 138 5.75 -5.39 -14.59
N PRO A 139 6.11 -6.66 -14.82
CA PRO A 139 6.55 -7.12 -16.13
C PRO A 139 5.59 -6.72 -17.25
N GLY A 140 6.13 -6.06 -18.28
CA GLY A 140 5.37 -5.57 -19.44
C GLY A 140 4.69 -4.21 -19.25
N VAL A 141 4.82 -3.56 -18.09
CA VAL A 141 4.37 -2.17 -17.87
C VAL A 141 5.54 -1.20 -18.07
N ALA A 142 5.35 -0.14 -18.84
CA ALA A 142 6.34 0.92 -18.99
C ALA A 142 6.34 1.84 -17.77
N THR A 143 7.53 2.22 -17.29
CA THR A 143 7.70 3.16 -16.16
C THR A 143 7.06 4.51 -16.42
N ASP A 144 7.04 4.96 -17.69
CA ASP A 144 6.43 6.22 -18.09
C ASP A 144 4.90 6.21 -17.94
N ASP A 145 4.26 5.05 -18.10
CA ASP A 145 2.82 4.93 -17.89
C ASP A 145 2.51 5.05 -16.40
N VAL A 146 3.31 4.42 -15.53
CA VAL A 146 3.20 4.57 -14.08
C VAL A 146 3.37 6.03 -13.65
N LYS A 147 4.35 6.74 -14.22
CA LYS A 147 4.54 8.17 -13.97
C LYS A 147 3.35 9.02 -14.42
N LYS A 148 2.81 8.79 -15.63
CA LYS A 148 1.68 9.55 -16.16
C LYS A 148 0.41 9.38 -15.34
N GLU A 149 0.19 8.19 -14.80
CA GLU A 149 -0.96 7.87 -13.95
C GLU A 149 -0.73 8.18 -12.47
N THR A 150 0.45 8.68 -12.11
CA THR A 150 0.75 9.16 -10.76
C THR A 150 0.57 10.68 -10.71
N GLY A 151 -0.37 11.16 -9.89
CA GLY A 151 -0.65 12.58 -9.67
C GLY A 151 0.35 13.30 -8.75
N ALA A 152 1.56 12.76 -8.61
CA ALA A 152 2.62 13.23 -7.73
C ALA A 152 3.98 13.12 -8.45
N SER A 153 5.01 13.79 -7.92
CA SER A 153 6.37 13.58 -8.44
C SER A 153 6.84 12.17 -8.11
N LEU A 154 7.20 11.40 -9.13
CA LEU A 154 7.66 10.01 -9.01
C LEU A 154 9.05 9.85 -9.62
N HIS A 155 10.01 9.52 -8.77
CA HIS A 155 11.36 9.14 -9.18
C HIS A 155 11.39 7.66 -9.58
N ILE A 156 12.31 7.28 -10.45
CA ILE A 156 12.56 5.88 -10.79
C ILE A 156 13.87 5.48 -10.10
N ALA A 157 13.87 4.34 -9.42
CA ALA A 157 15.08 3.81 -8.82
C ALA A 157 16.13 3.48 -9.89
N ASP A 158 17.40 3.77 -9.61
CA ASP A 158 18.51 3.42 -10.51
C ASP A 158 18.65 1.90 -10.67
N ASP A 159 18.29 1.14 -9.64
CA ASP A 159 18.27 -0.32 -9.58
C ASP A 159 16.85 -0.90 -9.71
N LEU A 160 15.96 -0.22 -10.46
CA LEU A 160 14.56 -0.63 -10.66
C LEU A 160 14.44 -2.13 -10.98
N LYS A 161 13.61 -2.83 -10.22
CA LYS A 161 13.39 -4.28 -10.36
C LYS A 161 12.06 -4.56 -11.05
N LEU A 162 11.92 -5.79 -11.52
CA LEU A 162 10.63 -6.33 -11.89
C LEU A 162 9.92 -6.83 -10.63
N MET A 163 8.60 -6.62 -10.57
CA MET A 163 7.79 -7.17 -9.48
C MET A 163 7.84 -8.70 -9.46
N GLU A 164 8.05 -9.27 -8.28
CA GLU A 164 7.90 -10.70 -8.02
C GLU A 164 6.45 -11.04 -7.65
N LEU A 165 5.78 -11.88 -8.46
CA LEU A 165 4.36 -12.26 -8.33
C LEU A 165 4.16 -13.77 -8.07
#